data_AF-A0A9P8C056-F1
#
_entry.id   AF-A0A9P8C056-F1
#
_cell.length_a   1.000
_cell.length_b   1.000
_cell.length_c   1.000
_cell.angle_alpha   90.00
_cell.angle_beta   90.00
_cell.angle_gamma   90.00
#
_symmetry.space_group_name_H-M   'P 1'
#
loop_
_entity.id
_entity.type
_entity.pdbx_description
1 polymer ?
#
loop_
_entity_poly.entity_id
_entity_poly.type
_entity_poly.pdbx_seq_one_letter_code
_entity_poly.pdbx_strand_id
1 'polypeptide(L)'
;MRDEMTRLLWSTDIKEGDYVIFSDVDKIPSRQSVELLSSCDDVPPAVHVNLQNYLYSYEFPVDDGGKNTPSIQQWPKERLWYIRQQASSVLLANAGWHYSFCFRLIEDFQFKMKAYSHADRLRYKYMLDKTYLQDVICKGADLFGMFPEAYSYKDLIHPLGPIPKTFNAVGLPAWAIKNSDKFKFLQPGGCRRVDYA
;
A
#
# COMPACT_ATOMS: atom_id res chain seq x y z
N MET A 1 10.61 -15.01 -9.79
CA MET A 1 9.59 -13.95 -9.87
C MET A 1 9.87 -12.96 -10.99
N ARG A 2 11.05 -12.29 -11.03
CA ARG A 2 11.38 -11.33 -12.11
C ARG A 2 11.23 -11.92 -13.52
N ASP A 3 11.82 -13.08 -13.78
CA ASP A 3 11.82 -13.67 -15.13
C ASP A 3 10.42 -14.10 -15.55
N GLU A 4 9.66 -14.72 -14.64
CA GLU A 4 8.27 -15.11 -14.93
C GLU A 4 7.36 -13.92 -15.18
N MET A 5 7.47 -12.85 -14.37
CA MET A 5 6.72 -11.61 -14.61
C MET A 5 7.13 -10.96 -15.93
N THR A 6 8.42 -11.00 -16.26
CA THR A 6 8.92 -10.46 -17.54
C THR A 6 8.33 -11.25 -18.70
N ARG A 7 8.36 -12.59 -18.67
CA ARG A 7 7.72 -13.44 -19.69
C ARG A 7 6.23 -13.18 -19.81
N LEU A 8 5.53 -13.03 -18.69
CA LEU A 8 4.11 -12.71 -18.68
C LEU A 8 3.85 -11.37 -19.39
N LEU A 9 4.59 -10.31 -19.06
CA LEU A 9 4.44 -9.01 -19.73
C LEU A 9 4.68 -9.11 -21.24
N TRP A 10 5.74 -9.81 -21.66
CA TRP A 10 6.02 -10.04 -23.09
C TRP A 10 5.00 -10.94 -23.81
N SER A 11 4.18 -11.69 -23.07
CA SER A 11 3.09 -12.50 -23.65
C SER A 11 1.78 -11.74 -23.84
N THR A 12 1.70 -10.49 -23.37
CA THR A 12 0.52 -9.62 -23.52
C THR A 12 0.63 -8.73 -24.76
N ASP A 13 -0.48 -8.13 -25.19
CA ASP A 13 -0.56 -7.21 -26.34
C ASP A 13 -0.13 -5.77 -25.99
N ILE A 14 0.86 -5.61 -25.08
CA ILE A 14 1.41 -4.29 -24.74
C ILE A 14 2.29 -3.82 -25.90
N LYS A 15 2.02 -2.61 -26.38
CA LYS A 15 2.70 -2.01 -27.53
C LYS A 15 3.78 -1.04 -27.09
N GLU A 16 4.74 -0.81 -27.97
CA GLU A 16 5.71 0.28 -27.80
C GLU A 16 4.96 1.59 -27.55
N GLY A 17 5.34 2.29 -26.47
CA GLY A 17 4.71 3.55 -26.08
C GLY A 17 3.60 3.43 -25.03
N ASP A 18 3.07 2.23 -24.77
CA ASP A 18 2.08 2.02 -23.70
C ASP A 18 2.69 2.25 -22.31
N TYR A 19 1.90 2.71 -21.35
CA TYR A 19 2.35 2.85 -19.96
C TYR A 19 1.99 1.63 -19.12
N VAL A 20 2.98 1.08 -18.42
CA VAL A 20 2.84 -0.09 -17.55
C VAL A 20 3.09 0.31 -16.10
N ILE A 21 2.17 -0.08 -15.22
CA ILE A 21 2.24 0.18 -13.78
C ILE A 21 2.93 -1.00 -13.09
N PHE A 22 4.13 -0.76 -12.55
CA PHE A 22 4.87 -1.72 -11.73
C PHE A 22 4.58 -1.45 -10.25
N SER A 23 3.64 -2.21 -9.68
CA SER A 23 3.12 -2.00 -8.33
C SER A 23 2.75 -3.30 -7.62
N ASP A 24 2.65 -3.25 -6.29
CA ASP A 24 1.95 -4.27 -5.50
C ASP A 24 0.43 -4.00 -5.57
N VAL A 25 -0.40 -5.03 -5.36
CA VAL A 25 -1.87 -4.91 -5.44
C VAL A 25 -2.45 -3.92 -4.41
N ASP A 26 -1.78 -3.76 -3.27
CA ASP A 26 -2.16 -2.81 -2.22
C ASP A 26 -1.65 -1.38 -2.47
N LYS A 27 -1.03 -1.11 -3.62
CA LYS A 27 -0.49 0.21 -4.00
C LYS A 27 -1.13 0.68 -5.29
N ILE A 28 -2.13 1.55 -5.15
CA ILE A 28 -3.06 1.91 -6.21
C ILE A 28 -2.86 3.38 -6.58
N PRO A 29 -2.33 3.68 -7.78
CA PRO A 29 -2.31 5.03 -8.30
C PRO A 29 -3.74 5.60 -8.42
N SER A 30 -3.89 6.89 -8.16
CA SER A 30 -5.18 7.54 -8.31
C SER A 30 -5.58 7.64 -9.78
N ARG A 31 -6.88 7.65 -10.05
CA ARG A 31 -7.41 7.87 -11.40
C ARG A 31 -6.86 9.16 -11.99
N GLN A 32 -6.83 10.23 -11.20
CA GLN A 32 -6.36 11.54 -11.61
C GLN A 32 -4.87 11.52 -11.98
N SER A 33 -4.06 10.74 -11.28
CA SER A 33 -2.63 10.58 -11.59
C SER A 33 -2.40 9.80 -12.87
N VAL A 34 -3.18 8.75 -13.11
CA VAL A 34 -3.14 8.00 -14.38
C VAL A 34 -3.61 8.90 -15.52
N GLU A 35 -4.72 9.63 -15.34
CA GLU A 35 -5.24 10.57 -16.34
C GLU A 35 -4.21 11.65 -16.69
N LEU A 36 -3.56 12.25 -15.67
CA LEU A 36 -2.49 13.24 -15.85
C LEU A 36 -1.36 12.68 -16.72
N LEU A 37 -0.83 11.50 -16.36
CA LEU A 37 0.28 10.89 -17.09
C LEU A 37 -0.12 10.41 -18.49
N SER A 38 -1.39 10.08 -18.71
CA SER A 38 -1.87 9.66 -20.03
C SER A 38 -2.24 10.83 -20.96
N SER A 39 -2.46 12.04 -20.43
CA SER A 39 -2.97 13.19 -21.19
C SER A 39 -1.90 14.25 -21.47
N CYS A 40 -0.74 14.16 -20.84
CA CYS A 40 0.36 15.08 -21.06
C CYS A 40 1.28 14.60 -22.18
N ASP A 41 1.74 15.53 -23.01
CA ASP A 41 2.88 15.32 -23.88
C ASP A 41 4.19 15.29 -23.05
N ASP A 42 5.23 14.66 -23.59
CA ASP A 42 6.59 14.61 -23.02
C ASP A 42 6.69 14.05 -21.57
N VAL A 43 5.79 13.13 -21.21
CA VAL A 43 5.89 12.41 -19.92
C VAL A 43 7.19 11.59 -19.89
N PRO A 44 8.00 11.67 -18.82
CA PRO A 44 9.23 10.91 -18.72
C PRO A 44 8.99 9.40 -18.91
N PRO A 45 9.92 8.66 -19.55
CA PRO A 45 9.77 7.22 -19.80
C PRO A 45 9.57 6.38 -18.53
N ALA A 46 9.95 6.90 -17.36
CA ALA A 46 9.68 6.29 -16.08
C ALA A 46 9.40 7.37 -15.02
N VAL A 47 8.30 7.20 -14.27
CA VAL A 47 7.89 8.09 -13.18
C VAL A 47 7.53 7.25 -11.97
N HIS A 48 8.11 7.55 -10.81
CA HIS A 48 7.63 7.00 -9.55
C HIS A 48 6.40 7.76 -9.05
N VAL A 49 5.48 7.07 -8.39
CA VAL A 49 4.28 7.67 -7.80
C VAL A 49 4.35 7.57 -6.29
N ASN A 50 4.29 8.71 -5.59
CA ASN A 50 4.23 8.72 -4.13
C ASN A 50 2.79 8.50 -3.67
N LEU A 51 2.57 7.59 -2.74
CA LEU A 51 1.24 7.20 -2.30
C LEU A 51 0.99 7.66 -0.86
N GLN A 52 -0.26 7.97 -0.53
CA GLN A 52 -0.67 8.14 0.86
C GLN A 52 -0.77 6.75 1.51
N ASN A 53 0.02 6.49 2.54
CA ASN A 53 0.03 5.18 3.19
C ASN A 53 -0.95 5.12 4.36
N TYR A 54 -1.63 3.98 4.45
CA TYR A 54 -2.57 3.67 5.52
C TYR A 54 -2.33 2.26 6.03
N LEU A 55 -2.44 2.09 7.35
CA LEU A 55 -2.43 0.78 8.00
C LEU A 55 -3.84 0.46 8.49
N TYR A 56 -4.35 -0.74 8.21
CA TYR A 56 -5.67 -1.24 8.66
C TYR A 56 -6.90 -0.52 8.09
N SER A 57 -6.92 0.80 7.99
CA SER A 57 -8.06 1.62 7.54
C SER A 57 -7.61 3.06 7.27
N TYR A 58 -8.50 3.91 6.75
CA TYR A 58 -8.25 5.35 6.58
C TYR A 58 -8.05 6.10 7.90
N GLU A 59 -8.36 5.46 9.03
CA GLU A 59 -8.15 6.02 10.37
C GLU A 59 -6.65 6.12 10.75
N PHE A 60 -5.76 5.30 10.16
CA PHE A 60 -4.36 5.22 10.60
C PHE A 60 -3.39 5.54 9.45
N PRO A 61 -3.11 6.83 9.18
CA PRO A 61 -2.13 7.25 8.20
C PRO A 61 -0.71 6.92 8.67
N VAL A 62 0.14 6.47 7.76
CA VAL A 62 1.54 6.13 8.03
C VAL A 62 2.44 6.96 7.12
N ASP A 63 3.51 7.50 7.70
CA ASP A 63 4.61 8.06 6.92
C ASP A 63 5.71 7.01 6.79
N ASP A 64 5.94 6.53 5.56
CA ASP A 64 7.02 5.59 5.26
C ASP A 64 8.26 6.28 4.66
N GLY A 65 8.27 7.62 4.64
CA GLY A 65 9.34 8.43 4.06
C GLY A 65 9.43 8.34 2.54
N GLY A 66 8.35 7.94 1.85
CA GLY A 66 8.34 7.77 0.39
C GLY A 66 9.10 6.54 -0.07
N LYS A 67 9.29 5.55 0.81
CA LYS A 67 9.89 4.26 0.47
C LYS A 67 8.90 3.41 -0.32
N ASN A 68 9.39 2.49 -1.15
CA ASN A 68 8.58 1.48 -1.84
C ASN A 68 7.49 2.02 -2.79
N THR A 69 7.77 3.14 -3.47
CA THR A 69 6.88 3.75 -4.45
C THR A 69 6.77 2.91 -5.73
N PRO A 70 5.55 2.68 -6.25
CA PRO A 70 5.39 2.11 -7.57
C PRO A 70 6.00 3.00 -8.64
N SER A 71 6.23 2.42 -9.81
CA SER A 71 6.65 3.16 -10.99
C SER A 71 5.68 2.92 -12.14
N ILE A 72 5.47 3.95 -12.93
CA ILE A 72 4.76 3.90 -14.20
C ILE A 72 5.84 4.10 -15.26
N GLN A 73 6.00 3.11 -16.13
CA GLN A 73 7.07 3.09 -17.12
C GLN A 73 6.48 2.90 -18.50
N GLN A 74 6.97 3.65 -19.47
CA GLN A 74 6.64 3.47 -20.86
C GLN A 74 7.28 2.18 -21.38
N TRP A 75 6.51 1.41 -22.14
CA TRP A 75 6.95 0.14 -22.70
C TRP A 75 7.92 0.38 -23.86
N PRO A 76 9.18 -0.09 -23.76
CA PRO A 76 10.21 0.19 -24.76
C PRO A 76 10.13 -0.77 -25.94
N LYS A 77 10.82 -0.40 -27.03
CA LYS A 77 10.89 -1.19 -28.27
C LYS A 77 11.62 -2.52 -28.14
N GLU A 78 12.72 -2.56 -27.39
CA GLU A 78 13.69 -3.67 -27.52
C GLU A 78 13.92 -4.47 -26.24
N ARG A 79 13.83 -3.88 -25.04
CA ARG A 79 13.91 -4.64 -23.79
C ARG A 79 13.45 -3.89 -22.54
N LEU A 80 12.43 -4.44 -21.87
CA LEU A 80 12.10 -4.18 -20.48
C LEU A 80 12.05 -5.52 -19.74
N TRP A 81 12.48 -5.51 -18.49
CA TRP A 81 12.21 -6.59 -17.55
C TRP A 81 11.45 -6.03 -16.36
N TYR A 82 10.71 -6.91 -15.69
CA TYR A 82 10.01 -6.56 -14.47
C TYR A 82 10.99 -6.02 -13.42
N ILE A 83 10.82 -4.75 -13.05
CA ILE A 83 11.65 -4.07 -12.06
C ILE A 83 10.78 -3.35 -11.03
N ARG A 84 11.16 -3.52 -9.75
CA ARG A 84 10.58 -2.81 -8.61
C ARG A 84 11.57 -1.88 -7.90
N GLN A 85 12.82 -1.88 -8.38
CA GLN A 85 13.84 -0.95 -7.93
C GLN A 85 13.60 0.43 -8.55
N GLN A 86 14.36 1.42 -8.11
CA GLN A 86 14.27 2.76 -8.66
C GLN A 86 14.51 2.75 -10.19
N ALA A 87 13.50 3.18 -10.93
CA ALA A 87 13.51 3.29 -12.39
C ALA A 87 13.81 4.72 -12.85
N SER A 88 13.52 5.73 -12.02
CA SER A 88 13.84 7.13 -12.29
C SER A 88 14.03 7.96 -11.02
N SER A 89 14.51 9.19 -11.16
CA SER A 89 14.55 10.20 -10.09
C SER A 89 13.30 11.08 -10.06
N VAL A 90 12.36 10.89 -10.99
CA VAL A 90 11.13 11.69 -11.07
C VAL A 90 10.06 11.06 -10.20
N LEU A 91 9.48 11.87 -9.30
CA LEU A 91 8.44 11.45 -8.37
C LEU A 91 7.20 12.34 -8.51
N LEU A 92 6.06 11.74 -8.86
CA LEU A 92 4.76 12.39 -8.78
C LEU A 92 4.23 12.27 -7.35
N ALA A 93 4.17 13.40 -6.64
CA ALA A 93 3.66 13.45 -5.28
C ALA A 93 2.14 13.26 -5.22
N ASN A 94 1.64 12.71 -4.10
CA ASN A 94 0.20 12.58 -3.83
C ASN A 94 -0.59 11.88 -4.96
N ALA A 95 -0.05 10.75 -5.41
CA ALA A 95 -0.43 10.12 -6.66
C ALA A 95 -1.29 8.85 -6.48
N GLY A 96 -1.82 8.61 -5.28
CA GLY A 96 -2.65 7.43 -4.98
C GLY A 96 -2.52 6.99 -3.53
N TRP A 97 -2.77 5.70 -3.30
CA TRP A 97 -2.88 5.13 -1.95
C TRP A 97 -2.16 3.80 -1.80
N HIS A 98 -1.57 3.59 -0.64
CA HIS A 98 -0.99 2.32 -0.23
C HIS A 98 -1.71 1.80 1.02
N TYR A 99 -2.29 0.60 0.91
CA TYR A 99 -3.18 0.01 1.90
C TYR A 99 -2.57 -1.23 2.55
N SER A 100 -1.75 -1.01 3.57
CA SER A 100 -1.17 -2.12 4.30
C SER A 100 -2.19 -2.71 5.27
N PHE A 101 -2.45 -4.03 5.16
CA PHE A 101 -3.37 -4.76 6.04
C PHE A 101 -4.81 -4.18 6.11
N CYS A 102 -5.32 -3.61 5.02
CA CYS A 102 -6.67 -3.04 4.97
C CYS A 102 -7.73 -4.09 4.60
N PHE A 103 -7.86 -5.16 5.39
CA PHE A 103 -8.79 -6.25 5.07
C PHE A 103 -10.13 -6.16 5.80
N ARG A 104 -11.14 -6.82 5.23
CA ARG A 104 -12.49 -6.92 5.79
C ARG A 104 -12.57 -7.95 6.91
N LEU A 105 -11.83 -9.05 6.79
CA LEU A 105 -11.86 -10.19 7.71
C LEU A 105 -10.54 -10.30 8.47
N ILE A 106 -10.58 -10.69 9.75
CA ILE A 106 -9.39 -10.99 10.56
C ILE A 106 -8.60 -12.16 9.96
N GLU A 107 -9.29 -13.12 9.34
CA GLU A 107 -8.64 -14.25 8.67
C GLU A 107 -7.67 -13.83 7.56
N ASP A 108 -7.95 -12.73 6.85
CA ASP A 108 -7.05 -12.17 5.84
C ASP A 108 -5.79 -11.58 6.48
N PHE A 109 -5.90 -10.99 7.68
CA PHE A 109 -4.74 -10.54 8.46
C PHE A 109 -3.89 -11.74 8.86
N GLN A 110 -4.51 -12.77 9.42
CA GLN A 110 -3.81 -14.00 9.82
C GLN A 110 -3.11 -14.64 8.62
N PHE A 111 -3.77 -14.70 7.46
CA PHE A 111 -3.17 -15.20 6.24
C PHE A 111 -1.96 -14.37 5.81
N LYS A 112 -2.11 -13.03 5.71
CA LYS A 112 -1.00 -12.15 5.32
C LYS A 112 0.18 -12.26 6.31
N MET A 113 -0.09 -12.33 7.61
CA MET A 113 0.93 -12.51 8.65
C MET A 113 1.68 -13.84 8.54
N LYS A 114 1.04 -14.92 8.07
CA LYS A 114 1.67 -16.24 7.91
C LYS A 114 2.45 -16.41 6.60
N ALA A 115 2.08 -15.70 5.54
CA ALA A 115 2.51 -16.02 4.18
C ALA A 115 3.47 -15.01 3.51
N TYR A 116 3.61 -13.80 4.05
CA TYR A 116 4.35 -12.71 3.38
C TYR A 116 5.66 -12.37 4.08
N SER A 117 6.34 -11.32 3.61
CA SER A 117 7.73 -10.90 3.86
C SER A 117 8.19 -10.76 5.33
N HIS A 118 7.29 -10.97 6.29
CA HIS A 118 7.53 -10.85 7.72
C HIS A 118 6.94 -12.02 8.53
N ALA A 119 6.68 -13.16 7.89
CA ALA A 119 6.16 -14.35 8.58
C ALA A 119 7.09 -14.87 9.68
N ASP A 120 8.39 -14.64 9.55
CA ASP A 120 9.43 -14.91 10.56
C ASP A 120 9.21 -14.14 11.87
N ARG A 121 8.46 -13.04 11.83
CA ARG A 121 8.18 -12.17 12.98
C ARG A 121 7.01 -12.67 13.83
N LEU A 122 6.28 -13.68 13.36
CA LEU A 122 5.20 -14.32 14.10
C LEU A 122 5.73 -15.24 15.21
N ARG A 123 6.20 -14.64 16.31
CA ARG A 123 6.90 -15.37 17.39
C ARG A 123 5.99 -16.13 18.33
N TYR A 124 4.73 -15.70 18.47
CA TYR A 124 3.81 -16.25 19.45
C TYR A 124 2.44 -16.55 18.84
N LYS A 125 1.81 -17.64 19.26
CA LYS A 125 0.49 -18.07 18.76
C LYS A 125 -0.61 -17.05 19.04
N TYR A 126 -0.53 -16.31 20.16
CA TYR A 126 -1.54 -15.30 20.51
C TYR A 126 -1.57 -14.14 19.51
N MET A 127 -0.50 -13.90 18.74
CA MET A 127 -0.48 -12.87 17.70
C MET A 127 -1.48 -13.16 16.57
N LEU A 128 -1.94 -14.42 16.45
CA LEU A 128 -3.00 -14.80 15.53
C LEU A 128 -4.37 -14.90 16.20
N ASP A 129 -4.49 -14.68 17.52
CA ASP A 129 -5.80 -14.72 18.17
C ASP A 129 -6.71 -13.60 17.63
N LYS A 130 -7.97 -13.93 17.32
CA LYS A 130 -8.90 -12.96 16.70
C LYS A 130 -9.16 -11.77 17.61
N THR A 131 -9.20 -11.98 18.93
CA THR A 131 -9.44 -10.91 19.91
C THR A 131 -8.23 -10.01 20.03
N TYR A 132 -7.03 -10.60 20.11
CA TYR A 132 -5.78 -9.85 20.08
C TYR A 132 -5.65 -8.99 18.82
N LEU A 133 -5.83 -9.60 17.63
CA LEU A 133 -5.73 -8.90 16.35
C LEU A 133 -6.74 -7.76 16.26
N GLN A 134 -7.99 -8.00 16.64
CA GLN A 134 -9.02 -6.98 16.61
C GLN A 134 -8.68 -5.78 17.52
N ASP A 135 -8.14 -6.03 18.71
CA ASP A 135 -7.70 -5.00 19.65
C ASP A 135 -6.52 -4.18 19.09
N VAL A 136 -5.50 -4.86 18.57
CA VAL A 136 -4.33 -4.23 17.93
C VAL A 136 -4.74 -3.35 16.76
N ILE A 137 -5.62 -3.85 15.88
CA ILE A 137 -6.17 -3.11 14.74
C ILE A 137 -6.90 -1.85 15.21
N CYS A 138 -7.80 -1.96 16.19
CA CYS A 138 -8.59 -0.82 16.68
C CYS A 138 -7.75 0.23 17.43
N LYS A 139 -6.63 -0.20 18.01
CA LYS A 139 -5.66 0.70 18.64
C LYS A 139 -4.73 1.37 17.64
N GLY A 140 -4.55 0.80 16.44
CA GLY A 140 -3.51 1.24 15.51
C GLY A 140 -2.11 0.81 15.95
N ALA A 141 -1.99 -0.25 16.75
CA ALA A 141 -0.71 -0.77 17.24
C ALA A 141 -0.05 -1.71 16.21
N ASP A 142 1.24 -2.02 16.37
CA ASP A 142 1.97 -2.94 15.48
C ASP A 142 1.54 -4.40 15.69
N LEU A 143 1.21 -5.11 14.59
CA LEU A 143 0.76 -6.52 14.61
C LEU A 143 1.78 -7.49 15.23
N PHE A 144 3.07 -7.16 15.14
CA PHE A 144 4.17 -8.00 15.58
C PHE A 144 4.81 -7.49 16.88
N GLY A 145 4.30 -6.40 17.46
CA GLY A 145 4.86 -5.75 18.64
C GLY A 145 6.28 -5.23 18.45
N MET A 146 6.64 -4.82 17.24
CA MET A 146 7.98 -4.35 16.93
C MET A 146 8.21 -2.88 17.27
N PHE A 147 9.48 -2.55 17.47
CA PHE A 147 9.92 -1.16 17.39
C PHE A 147 9.92 -0.66 15.94
N PRO A 148 9.66 0.64 15.73
CA PRO A 148 9.67 1.22 14.40
C PRO A 148 11.08 1.16 13.80
N GLU A 149 11.15 0.98 12.48
CA GLU A 149 12.41 1.04 11.74
C GLU A 149 12.88 2.49 11.66
N ALA A 150 13.92 2.82 12.43
CA ALA A 150 14.44 4.17 12.55
C ALA A 150 15.96 4.20 12.41
N TYR A 151 16.45 5.23 11.73
CA TYR A 151 17.88 5.45 11.48
C TYR A 151 18.42 6.69 12.24
N SER A 152 17.56 7.36 13.02
CA SER A 152 17.93 8.41 13.96
C SER A 152 17.04 8.35 15.21
N TYR A 153 17.48 8.94 16.33
CA TYR A 153 16.66 9.02 17.55
C TYR A 153 15.35 9.80 17.32
N LYS A 154 15.39 10.83 16.47
CA LYS A 154 14.22 11.60 16.09
C LYS A 154 13.19 10.71 15.37
N ASP A 155 13.67 9.86 14.46
CA ASP A 155 12.84 8.94 13.69
C ASP A 155 12.39 7.73 14.51
N LEU A 156 13.06 7.45 15.64
CA LEU A 156 12.64 6.39 16.57
C LEU A 156 11.49 6.88 17.44
N ILE A 157 11.62 8.06 18.07
CA ILE A 157 10.68 8.52 19.09
C ILE A 157 9.30 8.83 18.50
N HIS A 158 9.26 9.44 17.31
CA HIS A 158 8.00 9.88 16.71
C HIS A 158 7.00 8.73 16.41
N PRO A 159 7.43 7.58 15.85
CA PRO A 159 6.56 6.42 15.63
C PRO A 159 6.47 5.42 16.80
N LEU A 160 7.00 5.74 18.00
CA LEU A 160 6.82 4.87 19.16
C LEU A 160 5.36 4.89 19.63
N GLY A 161 4.73 3.71 19.62
CA GLY A 161 3.36 3.51 20.11
C GLY A 161 2.35 3.35 18.97
N PRO A 162 1.04 3.45 19.28
CA PRO A 162 0.00 3.29 18.28
C PRO A 162 -0.05 4.48 17.31
N ILE A 163 -0.41 4.20 16.06
CA ILE A 163 -0.56 5.21 15.02
C ILE A 163 -1.68 6.21 15.42
N PRO A 164 -1.42 7.52 15.37
CA PRO A 164 -2.44 8.53 15.64
C PRO A 164 -3.63 8.39 14.70
N LYS A 165 -4.83 8.44 15.27
CA LYS A 165 -6.09 8.36 14.52
C LYS A 165 -6.38 9.65 13.79
N THR A 166 -6.88 9.55 12.57
CA THR A 166 -7.41 10.68 11.78
C THR A 166 -8.85 10.45 11.37
N PHE A 167 -9.61 11.54 11.27
CA PHE A 167 -10.97 11.57 10.75
C PHE A 167 -11.05 12.33 9.42
N ASN A 168 -9.89 12.57 8.79
CA ASN A 168 -9.80 13.30 7.54
C ASN A 168 -10.23 12.41 6.36
N ALA A 169 -11.19 12.90 5.57
CA ALA A 169 -11.64 12.25 4.34
C ALA A 169 -11.04 12.88 3.06
N VAL A 170 -10.25 13.95 3.19
CA VAL A 170 -9.61 14.64 2.06
C VAL A 170 -8.62 13.70 1.39
N GLY A 171 -8.75 13.55 0.07
CA GLY A 171 -7.85 12.73 -0.72
C GLY A 171 -8.13 11.23 -0.65
N LEU A 172 -9.18 10.76 0.05
CA LEU A 172 -9.56 9.36 0.03
C LEU A 172 -10.30 8.99 -1.28
N PRO A 173 -10.32 7.69 -1.68
CA PRO A 173 -11.07 7.27 -2.86
C PRO A 173 -12.56 7.60 -2.73
N ALA A 174 -13.08 8.38 -3.68
CA ALA A 174 -14.47 8.80 -3.70
C ALA A 174 -15.45 7.61 -3.64
N TRP A 175 -15.08 6.47 -4.24
CA TRP A 175 -15.89 5.26 -4.20
C TRP A 175 -16.00 4.66 -2.79
N ALA A 176 -14.92 4.70 -2.00
CA ALA A 176 -14.92 4.21 -0.62
C ALA A 176 -15.76 5.11 0.30
N ILE A 177 -15.74 6.43 0.06
CA ILE A 177 -16.57 7.40 0.77
C ILE A 177 -18.05 7.21 0.40
N LYS A 178 -18.38 7.15 -0.89
CA LYS A 178 -19.77 7.04 -1.38
C LYS A 178 -20.44 5.73 -0.95
N ASN A 179 -19.66 4.67 -0.76
CA ASN A 179 -20.14 3.35 -0.34
C ASN A 179 -19.70 3.04 1.10
N SER A 180 -19.76 4.03 2.00
CA SER A 180 -19.29 3.93 3.38
C SER A 180 -19.90 2.74 4.13
N ASP A 181 -21.17 2.40 3.92
CA ASP A 181 -21.81 1.25 4.57
C ASP A 181 -21.14 -0.08 4.20
N LYS A 182 -20.78 -0.25 2.91
CA LYS A 182 -20.07 -1.44 2.42
C LYS A 182 -18.64 -1.50 2.92
N PHE A 183 -17.99 -0.34 2.99
CA PHE A 183 -16.58 -0.19 3.37
C PHE A 183 -16.40 0.35 4.77
N LYS A 184 -17.37 0.13 5.66
CA LYS A 184 -17.36 0.69 7.03
C LYS A 184 -16.06 0.37 7.75
N PHE A 185 -15.53 -0.83 7.53
CA PHE A 185 -14.27 -1.31 8.10
C PHE A 185 -13.02 -0.48 7.70
N LEU A 186 -13.10 0.27 6.60
CA LEU A 186 -12.03 1.19 6.17
C LEU A 186 -12.24 2.61 6.71
N GLN A 187 -13.43 2.95 7.19
CA GLN A 187 -13.76 4.31 7.61
C GLN A 187 -13.37 4.56 9.08
N PRO A 188 -13.09 5.82 9.46
CA PRO A 188 -12.82 6.17 10.86
C PRO A 188 -13.92 5.71 11.81
N GLY A 189 -13.53 5.05 12.91
CA GLY A 189 -14.45 4.46 13.89
C GLY A 189 -15.02 3.10 13.48
N GLY A 190 -14.70 2.61 12.28
CA GLY A 190 -15.16 1.33 11.74
C GLY A 190 -14.24 0.14 12.02
N CYS A 191 -13.33 0.22 12.99
CA CYS A 191 -12.23 -0.74 13.14
C CYS A 191 -12.64 -2.22 13.34
N ARG A 192 -13.88 -2.51 13.76
CA ARG A 192 -14.38 -3.89 13.96
C ARG A 192 -14.56 -4.62 12.62
N ARG A 193 -13.93 -5.78 12.50
CA ARG A 193 -14.03 -6.67 11.33
C ARG A 193 -15.28 -7.55 11.43
N VAL A 194 -15.74 -8.04 10.29
CA VAL A 194 -17.05 -8.70 10.17
C VAL A 194 -17.07 -10.09 10.84
N ASP A 195 -15.94 -10.79 10.81
CA ASP A 195 -15.73 -12.13 11.39
C ASP A 195 -15.21 -12.11 12.84
N TYR A 196 -15.23 -10.93 13.47
CA TYR A 196 -15.04 -10.77 14.91
C TYR A 196 -16.37 -10.82 15.69
N ALA A 197 -17.50 -10.60 14.99
CA ALA A 197 -18.85 -10.62 15.59
C ALA A 197 -19.32 -12.04 15.91
#